data_AF-A0A1T1JQD3-F1
#
_entry.id   AF-A0A1T1JQD3-F1
#
_cell.length_a   1.000
_cell.length_b   1.000
_cell.length_c   1.000
_cell.angle_alpha   90.00
_cell.angle_beta   90.00
_cell.angle_gamma   90.00
#
_symmetry.space_group_name_H-M   'P 1'
#
loop_
_entity.id
_entity.type
_entity.pdbx_description
1 polymer ?
#
loop_
_entity_poly.entity_id
_entity_poly.type
_entity_poly.pdbx_seq_one_letter_code
_entity_poly.pdbx_strand_id
1 'polypeptide(L)'
;MTSRQQRAAQNREELLEAAVQVFRTHGINAPLQQVIDAANVGRATFYRNFDDRRALVIALMEQALERLAIRAEAFSQYEDGFIRLIENHVYNLPYLTALMEYWRVIERNDPVMVDIYARRDAILQPLIDQAIRHGVCRPDLTTQDYAMITAILRTSFQGLTDIEQQQLAQRAIELLLNGIRA
;
A
#
# COMPACT_ATOMS: atom_id res chain seq x y z
N MET A 1 5.68 -9.58 27.56
CA MET A 1 6.38 -9.88 26.28
C MET A 1 7.85 -10.08 26.58
N THR A 2 8.48 -11.13 26.07
CA THR A 2 9.91 -11.40 26.33
C THR A 2 10.81 -10.55 25.40
N SER A 3 12.02 -10.19 25.83
CA SER A 3 12.97 -9.38 25.05
C SER A 3 13.28 -9.98 23.67
N ARG A 4 13.20 -11.31 23.54
CA ARG A 4 13.36 -12.05 22.28
C ARG A 4 12.19 -11.83 21.30
N GLN A 5 10.95 -11.75 21.79
CA GLN A 5 9.77 -11.49 20.96
C GLN A 5 9.76 -10.04 20.46
N GLN A 6 10.13 -9.08 21.31
CA GLN A 6 10.26 -7.68 20.93
C GLN A 6 11.34 -7.50 19.85
N ARG A 7 12.51 -8.13 20.03
CA ARG A 7 13.57 -8.08 19.01
C ARG A 7 13.17 -8.75 17.69
N ALA A 8 12.40 -9.84 17.75
CA ALA A 8 11.89 -10.49 16.54
C ALA A 8 10.90 -9.59 15.78
N ALA A 9 9.99 -8.92 16.49
CA ALA A 9 9.06 -7.97 15.89
C ALA A 9 9.79 -6.78 15.26
N GLN A 10 10.78 -6.21 15.96
CA GLN A 10 11.57 -5.11 15.45
C GLN A 10 12.36 -5.48 14.18
N ASN A 11 13.03 -6.64 14.19
CA ASN A 11 13.72 -7.13 13.00
C ASN A 11 12.76 -7.35 11.81
N ARG A 12 11.50 -7.73 12.07
CA ARG A 12 10.50 -7.92 11.01
C ARG A 12 10.12 -6.58 10.38
N GLU A 13 9.92 -5.55 11.19
CA GLU A 13 9.60 -4.20 10.71
C GLU A 13 10.76 -3.61 9.90
N GLU A 14 11.99 -3.71 10.40
CA GLU A 14 13.22 -3.28 9.67
C GLU A 14 13.36 -3.99 8.31
N LEU A 15 13.05 -5.29 8.26
CA LEU A 15 13.05 -6.05 7.00
C LEU A 15 11.97 -5.58 6.01
N LEU A 16 10.77 -5.25 6.48
CA LEU A 16 9.69 -4.74 5.63
C LEU A 16 10.03 -3.35 5.10
N GLU A 17 10.56 -2.46 5.93
CA GLU A 17 11.00 -1.13 5.52
C GLU A 17 12.13 -1.20 4.48
N ALA A 18 13.14 -2.05 4.72
CA ALA A 18 14.21 -2.29 3.76
C ALA A 18 13.67 -2.86 2.44
N ALA A 19 12.70 -3.76 2.49
CA ALA A 19 12.08 -4.33 1.29
C ALA A 19 11.35 -3.25 0.47
N VAL A 20 10.62 -2.34 1.12
CA VAL A 20 9.99 -1.19 0.46
C VAL A 20 11.03 -0.36 -0.28
N GLN A 21 12.15 -0.02 0.37
CA GLN A 21 13.19 0.79 -0.28
C GLN A 21 13.84 0.06 -1.46
N VAL A 22 14.23 -1.20 -1.28
CA VAL A 22 14.89 -1.99 -2.33
C VAL A 22 13.95 -2.21 -3.52
N PHE A 23 12.68 -2.54 -3.29
CA PHE A 23 11.73 -2.79 -4.37
C PHE A 23 11.35 -1.53 -5.14
N ARG A 24 11.33 -0.35 -4.50
CA ARG A 24 11.13 0.92 -5.20
C ARG A 24 12.27 1.24 -6.16
N THR A 25 13.51 1.02 -5.73
CA THR A 25 14.70 1.40 -6.52
C THR A 25 15.07 0.34 -7.55
N HIS A 26 14.97 -0.94 -7.20
CA HIS A 26 15.51 -2.05 -8.00
C HIS A 26 14.43 -3.02 -8.52
N GLY A 27 13.15 -2.73 -8.24
CA GLY A 27 12.01 -3.54 -8.63
C GLY A 27 11.76 -4.75 -7.71
N ILE A 28 10.56 -5.33 -7.82
CA ILE A 28 10.09 -6.43 -6.95
C ILE A 28 10.94 -7.71 -7.04
N ASN A 29 11.70 -7.86 -8.13
CA ASN A 29 12.58 -9.02 -8.39
C ASN A 29 14.02 -8.82 -7.88
N ALA A 30 14.34 -7.67 -7.29
CA ALA A 30 15.65 -7.38 -6.72
C ALA A 30 16.11 -8.52 -5.77
N PRO A 31 17.41 -8.90 -5.78
CA PRO A 31 17.89 -10.00 -4.95
C PRO A 31 17.51 -9.82 -3.47
N LEU A 32 17.00 -10.86 -2.80
CA LEU A 32 16.68 -10.79 -1.37
C LEU A 32 17.90 -10.43 -0.51
N GLN A 33 19.11 -10.71 -0.99
CA GLN A 33 20.34 -10.29 -0.33
C GLN A 33 20.41 -8.76 -0.17
N GLN A 34 19.95 -7.98 -1.15
CA GLN A 34 19.92 -6.51 -1.01
C GLN A 34 18.98 -6.05 0.09
N VAL A 35 17.83 -6.73 0.27
CA VAL A 35 16.90 -6.45 1.38
C VAL A 35 17.55 -6.78 2.72
N ILE A 36 18.23 -7.93 2.81
CA ILE A 36 18.93 -8.39 4.02
C ILE A 36 20.01 -7.38 4.42
N ASP A 37 20.82 -6.94 3.44
CA ASP A 37 21.91 -6.00 3.65
C ASP A 37 21.36 -4.61 4.04
N ALA A 38 20.30 -4.14 3.37
CA ALA A 38 19.66 -2.86 3.66
C ALA A 38 18.98 -2.83 5.05
N ALA A 39 18.44 -3.96 5.51
CA ALA A 39 17.89 -4.10 6.86
C ALA A 39 18.96 -4.26 7.94
N ASN A 40 20.24 -4.42 7.56
CA ASN A 40 21.35 -4.68 8.48
C ASN A 40 21.11 -5.91 9.40
N VAL A 41 20.47 -6.96 8.85
CA VAL A 41 20.23 -8.22 9.57
C VAL A 41 20.98 -9.38 8.95
N GLY A 42 21.25 -10.43 9.73
CA GLY A 42 21.84 -11.66 9.19
C GLY A 42 20.84 -12.45 8.32
N ARG A 43 21.35 -13.17 7.31
CA ARG A 43 20.54 -14.06 6.44
C ARG A 43 19.66 -15.04 7.22
N ALA A 44 20.19 -15.63 8.28
CA ALA A 44 19.41 -16.54 9.13
C ALA A 44 18.24 -15.83 9.86
N THR A 45 18.34 -14.52 10.10
CA THR A 45 17.24 -13.72 10.66
C THR A 45 16.15 -13.46 9.62
N PHE A 46 16.52 -13.21 8.36
CA PHE A 46 15.57 -13.10 7.27
C PHE A 46 14.72 -14.36 7.12
N TYR A 47 15.37 -15.52 6.95
CA TYR A 47 14.66 -16.79 6.72
C TYR A 47 13.89 -17.30 7.95
N ARG A 48 14.10 -16.72 9.14
CA ARG A 48 13.22 -16.94 10.31
C ARG A 48 11.94 -16.10 10.28
N ASN A 49 11.91 -15.02 9.50
CA ASN A 49 10.76 -14.13 9.36
C ASN A 49 9.97 -14.37 8.07
N PHE A 50 10.67 -14.74 7.00
CA PHE A 50 10.11 -14.93 5.66
C PHE A 50 10.80 -16.12 4.99
N ASP A 51 10.03 -17.17 4.69
CA ASP A 51 10.56 -18.38 4.05
C ASP A 51 11.09 -18.08 2.65
N ASP A 52 10.43 -17.17 1.93
CA ASP A 52 10.76 -16.78 0.57
C ASP A 52 10.30 -15.35 0.23
N ARG A 53 10.48 -14.96 -1.03
CA ARG A 53 10.00 -13.67 -1.57
C ARG A 53 8.48 -13.55 -1.49
N ARG A 54 7.73 -14.63 -1.71
CA ARG A 54 6.27 -14.63 -1.67
C ARG A 54 5.79 -14.28 -0.26
N ALA A 55 6.37 -14.89 0.78
CA ALA A 55 6.08 -14.58 2.17
C ALA A 55 6.38 -13.12 2.53
N LEU A 56 7.49 -12.57 2.04
CA LEU A 56 7.82 -11.15 2.21
C LEU A 56 6.80 -10.22 1.53
N VAL A 57 6.39 -10.52 0.29
CA VAL A 57 5.41 -9.71 -0.44
C VAL A 57 4.02 -9.78 0.21
N ILE A 58 3.58 -10.95 0.67
CA ILE A 58 2.33 -11.09 1.44
C ILE A 58 2.38 -10.23 2.70
N ALA A 59 3.49 -10.28 3.44
CA ALA A 59 3.63 -9.48 4.65
C ALA A 59 3.61 -7.96 4.39
N LEU A 60 4.18 -7.50 3.27
CA LEU A 60 4.05 -6.11 2.85
C LEU A 60 2.61 -5.73 2.48
N MET A 61 1.87 -6.63 1.83
CA MET A 61 0.45 -6.41 1.52
C MET A 61 -0.41 -6.32 2.78
N GLU A 62 -0.18 -7.21 3.75
CA GLU A 62 -0.85 -7.19 5.05
C GLU A 62 -0.55 -5.87 5.78
N GLN A 63 0.71 -5.44 5.83
CA GLN A 63 1.08 -4.16 6.42
C GLN A 63 0.43 -2.98 5.69
N ALA A 64 0.29 -3.05 4.36
CA ALA A 64 -0.40 -2.03 3.59
C ALA A 64 -1.91 -1.97 3.90
N LEU A 65 -2.56 -3.13 4.09
CA LEU A 65 -3.95 -3.23 4.54
C LEU A 65 -4.15 -2.68 5.95
N GLU A 66 -3.29 -3.03 6.89
CA GLU A 66 -3.34 -2.50 8.26
C GLU A 66 -3.21 -0.97 8.28
N ARG A 67 -2.25 -0.43 7.52
CA ARG A 67 -2.10 1.03 7.35
C ARG A 67 -3.32 1.66 6.69
N LEU A 68 -3.95 0.97 5.73
CA LEU A 68 -5.19 1.44 5.09
C LEU A 68 -6.35 1.48 6.09
N ALA A 69 -6.52 0.45 6.92
CA ALA A 69 -7.55 0.38 7.94
C ALA A 69 -7.42 1.53 8.95
N ILE A 70 -6.21 1.76 9.47
CA ILE A 70 -5.94 2.86 10.42
C ILE A 70 -6.31 4.21 9.81
N ARG A 71 -5.97 4.44 8.53
CA ARG A 71 -6.32 5.70 7.85
C ARG A 71 -7.82 5.82 7.59
N ALA A 72 -8.47 4.74 7.16
CA ALA A 72 -9.90 4.73 6.93
C ALA A 72 -10.67 5.04 8.23
N GLU A 73 -10.26 4.46 9.35
CA GLU A 73 -10.81 4.75 10.68
C GLU A 73 -10.57 6.22 11.08
N ALA A 74 -9.36 6.75 10.87
CA ALA A 74 -9.08 8.16 11.16
C ALA A 74 -9.97 9.13 10.35
N PHE A 75 -10.37 8.73 9.14
CA PHE A 75 -11.21 9.53 8.26
C PHE A 75 -12.71 9.22 8.31
N SER A 76 -13.16 8.20 9.04
CA SER A 76 -14.57 7.77 9.07
C SER A 76 -15.50 8.79 9.72
N GLN A 77 -14.95 9.73 10.49
CA GLN A 77 -15.69 10.82 11.11
C GLN A 77 -16.07 11.94 10.12
N TYR A 78 -15.49 11.98 8.92
CA TYR A 78 -15.72 13.02 7.95
C TYR A 78 -16.65 12.57 6.82
N GLU A 79 -17.56 13.44 6.40
CA GLU A 79 -18.47 13.19 5.27
C GLU A 79 -17.70 12.96 3.95
N ASP A 80 -16.54 13.61 3.81
CA ASP A 80 -15.60 13.47 2.69
C ASP A 80 -14.45 12.49 2.99
N GLY A 81 -14.63 11.55 3.93
CA GLY A 81 -13.57 10.66 4.40
C GLY A 81 -12.87 9.87 3.28
N PHE A 82 -13.61 9.44 2.26
CA PHE A 82 -13.03 8.77 1.08
C PHE A 82 -12.12 9.68 0.25
N ILE A 83 -12.48 10.96 0.09
CA ILE A 83 -11.66 11.95 -0.61
C ILE A 83 -10.37 12.18 0.17
N ARG A 84 -10.46 12.37 1.49
CA ARG A 84 -9.30 12.56 2.36
C ARG A 84 -8.36 11.36 2.34
N LEU A 85 -8.93 10.15 2.27
CA LEU A 85 -8.16 8.92 2.10
C LEU A 85 -7.36 8.92 0.79
N ILE A 86 -7.98 9.34 -0.32
CA ILE A 86 -7.30 9.46 -1.61
C ILE A 86 -6.20 10.52 -1.55
N GLU A 87 -6.49 11.71 -1.01
CA GLU A 87 -5.51 12.79 -0.82
C GLU A 87 -4.32 12.34 0.03
N ASN A 88 -4.56 11.49 1.03
CA ASN A 88 -3.49 10.97 1.89
C ASN A 88 -2.49 10.07 1.14
N HIS A 89 -2.79 9.61 -0.07
CA HIS A 89 -1.83 8.83 -0.85
C HIS A 89 -0.57 9.62 -1.24
N VAL A 90 -0.59 10.96 -1.31
CA VAL A 90 0.64 11.77 -1.52
C VAL A 90 1.73 11.39 -0.53
N TYR A 91 1.36 11.19 0.73
CA TYR A 91 2.29 10.91 1.82
C TYR A 91 2.69 9.42 1.91
N ASN A 92 2.00 8.54 1.18
CA ASN A 92 2.18 7.09 1.23
C ASN A 92 2.63 6.49 -0.12
N LEU A 93 3.04 7.33 -1.08
CA LEU A 93 3.52 6.90 -2.39
C LEU A 93 4.63 5.83 -2.34
N PRO A 94 5.59 5.86 -1.38
CA PRO A 94 6.61 4.82 -1.32
C PRO A 94 6.04 3.41 -1.14
N TYR A 95 5.08 3.23 -0.23
CA TYR A 95 4.43 1.94 -0.01
C TYR A 95 3.56 1.53 -1.20
N LEU A 96 2.88 2.50 -1.81
CA LEU A 96 2.03 2.25 -2.98
C LEU A 96 2.85 1.77 -4.19
N THR A 97 4.05 2.33 -4.38
CA THR A 97 4.93 2.03 -5.52
C THR A 97 5.79 0.78 -5.33
N ALA A 98 6.19 0.45 -4.09
CA ALA A 98 6.95 -0.77 -3.80
C ALA A 98 6.22 -2.05 -4.22
N LEU A 99 4.89 -2.03 -4.14
CA LEU A 99 4.01 -3.12 -4.54
C LEU A 99 3.46 -2.92 -5.95
N MET A 100 4.15 -2.17 -6.83
CA MET A 100 3.67 -1.99 -8.20
C MET A 100 3.55 -3.29 -8.97
N GLU A 101 4.50 -4.19 -8.82
CA GLU A 101 4.58 -5.37 -9.67
C GLU A 101 4.37 -6.67 -8.88
N TYR A 102 3.58 -6.62 -7.80
CA TYR A 102 3.31 -7.81 -6.96
C TYR A 102 2.80 -9.01 -7.75
N TRP A 103 2.10 -8.77 -8.87
CA TRP A 103 1.60 -9.83 -9.76
C TRP A 103 2.71 -10.68 -10.38
N ARG A 104 3.96 -10.20 -10.37
CA ARG A 104 5.13 -10.98 -10.79
C ARG A 104 5.55 -12.03 -9.75
N VAL A 105 5.01 -11.94 -8.53
CA VAL A 105 5.32 -12.84 -7.42
C VAL A 105 4.09 -13.66 -7.01
N ILE A 106 2.89 -13.08 -7.08
CA ILE A 106 1.65 -13.71 -6.63
C ILE A 106 0.55 -13.48 -7.67
N GLU A 107 -0.08 -14.56 -8.15
CA GLU A 107 -1.19 -14.44 -9.10
C GLU A 107 -2.40 -13.75 -8.48
N ARG A 108 -3.15 -13.00 -9.30
CA ARG A 108 -4.31 -12.22 -8.85
C ARG A 108 -5.42 -13.08 -8.23
N ASN A 109 -5.54 -14.33 -8.67
CA ASN A 109 -6.52 -15.30 -8.21
C ASN A 109 -5.98 -16.23 -7.11
N ASP A 110 -4.74 -16.03 -6.63
CA ASP A 110 -4.25 -16.74 -5.45
C ASP A 110 -5.21 -16.46 -4.27
N PRO A 111 -5.65 -17.48 -3.52
CA PRO A 111 -6.57 -17.32 -2.40
C PRO A 111 -6.14 -16.23 -1.40
N VAL A 112 -4.83 -16.04 -1.18
CA VAL A 112 -4.33 -14.99 -0.28
C VAL A 112 -4.64 -13.59 -0.83
N MET A 113 -4.55 -13.40 -2.15
CA MET A 113 -4.84 -12.12 -2.78
C MET A 113 -6.34 -11.85 -2.80
N VAL A 114 -7.16 -12.88 -2.99
CA VAL A 114 -8.62 -12.77 -2.90
C VAL A 114 -9.05 -12.30 -1.50
N ASP A 115 -8.46 -12.86 -0.44
CA ASP A 115 -8.70 -12.40 0.94
C ASP A 115 -8.27 -10.95 1.15
N ILE A 116 -7.07 -10.59 0.67
CA ILE A 116 -6.54 -9.22 0.73
C ILE A 116 -7.50 -8.22 0.05
N TYR A 117 -8.03 -8.54 -1.14
CA TYR A 117 -8.97 -7.66 -1.83
C TYR A 117 -10.31 -7.56 -1.09
N ALA A 118 -10.83 -8.67 -0.57
CA ALA A 118 -12.08 -8.66 0.20
C ALA A 118 -11.96 -7.78 1.46
N ARG A 119 -10.84 -7.90 2.18
CA ARG A 119 -10.55 -7.07 3.37
C ARG A 119 -10.36 -5.60 3.02
N ARG A 120 -9.63 -5.30 1.94
CA ARG A 120 -9.49 -3.93 1.42
C ARG A 120 -10.87 -3.32 1.14
N ASP A 121 -11.73 -4.08 0.45
CA ASP A 121 -13.04 -3.60 0.05
C ASP A 121 -13.94 -3.36 1.27
N ALA A 122 -13.90 -4.24 2.27
CA ALA A 122 -14.59 -4.04 3.54
C ALA A 122 -14.13 -2.79 4.32
N ILE A 123 -12.85 -2.42 4.22
CA ILE A 123 -12.30 -1.19 4.83
C ILE A 123 -12.83 0.06 4.10
N LEU A 124 -12.95 0.00 2.77
CA LEU A 124 -13.24 1.15 1.93
C LEU A 124 -14.74 1.45 1.79
N GLN A 125 -15.57 0.40 1.73
CA GLN A 125 -17.00 0.52 1.43
C GLN A 125 -17.72 1.54 2.34
N PRO A 126 -17.51 1.56 3.67
CA PRO A 126 -18.21 2.52 4.54
C PRO A 126 -17.90 3.99 4.22
N LEU A 127 -16.65 4.30 3.84
CA LEU A 127 -16.23 5.66 3.47
C LEU A 127 -16.84 6.07 2.13
N ILE A 128 -16.92 5.15 1.17
CA ILE A 128 -17.56 5.38 -0.13
C ILE A 128 -19.06 5.64 0.08
N ASP A 129 -19.74 4.79 0.84
CA ASP A 129 -21.17 4.92 1.13
C ASP A 129 -21.50 6.23 1.84
N GLN A 130 -20.64 6.66 2.77
CA GLN A 130 -20.78 7.94 3.45
C GLN A 130 -20.61 9.11 2.47
N ALA A 131 -19.55 9.12 1.66
CA ALA A 131 -19.31 10.20 0.69
C ALA A 131 -20.44 10.31 -0.36
N ILE A 132 -21.01 9.18 -0.79
CA ILE A 132 -22.18 9.15 -1.68
C ILE A 132 -23.43 9.71 -0.96
N ARG A 133 -23.71 9.23 0.26
CA ARG A 133 -24.90 9.67 1.02
C ARG A 133 -24.92 11.18 1.29
N HIS A 134 -23.75 11.78 1.48
CA HIS A 134 -23.60 13.22 1.70
C HIS A 134 -23.44 14.03 0.40
N GLY A 135 -23.50 13.39 -0.77
CA GLY A 135 -23.36 14.08 -2.06
C GLY A 135 -21.96 14.63 -2.31
N VAL A 136 -20.92 14.12 -1.64
CA VAL A 136 -19.52 14.51 -1.87
C VAL A 136 -18.98 13.80 -3.12
N CYS A 137 -19.39 12.56 -3.32
CA CYS A 137 -18.97 11.69 -4.41
C CYS A 137 -20.12 11.31 -5.34
N ARG A 138 -19.81 11.04 -6.60
CA ARG A 138 -20.75 10.51 -7.59
C ARG A 138 -21.36 9.16 -7.13
N PRO A 139 -22.63 8.88 -7.47
CA PRO A 139 -23.39 7.77 -6.87
C PRO A 139 -23.02 6.36 -7.38
N ASP A 140 -22.23 6.26 -8.45
CA ASP A 140 -21.78 5.00 -9.05
C ASP A 140 -20.35 4.59 -8.63
N LEU A 141 -19.76 5.25 -7.63
CA LEU A 141 -18.45 4.84 -7.10
C LEU A 141 -18.51 3.49 -6.40
N THR A 142 -17.45 2.71 -6.62
CA THR A 142 -17.24 1.39 -6.05
C THR A 142 -15.81 1.25 -5.51
N THR A 143 -15.54 0.18 -4.76
CA THR A 143 -14.18 -0.18 -4.34
C THR A 143 -13.25 -0.49 -5.52
N GLN A 144 -13.80 -0.82 -6.70
CA GLN A 144 -13.02 -1.03 -7.92
C GLN A 144 -12.43 0.29 -8.44
N ASP A 145 -13.13 1.40 -8.27
CA ASP A 145 -12.62 2.72 -8.65
C ASP A 145 -11.41 3.11 -7.80
N TYR A 146 -11.42 2.78 -6.50
CA TYR A 146 -10.24 2.93 -5.66
C TYR A 146 -9.03 2.14 -6.18
N ALA A 147 -9.26 0.88 -6.58
CA ALA A 147 -8.20 0.05 -7.17
C ALA A 147 -7.65 0.64 -8.48
N MET A 148 -8.52 1.26 -9.29
CA MET A 148 -8.14 1.94 -10.52
C MET A 148 -7.36 3.25 -10.25
N ILE A 149 -7.84 4.10 -9.34
CA ILE A 149 -7.17 5.35 -8.92
C ILE A 149 -5.76 5.05 -8.41
N THR A 150 -5.64 4.06 -7.53
CA THR A 150 -4.33 3.66 -6.98
C THR A 150 -3.42 3.05 -8.05
N ALA A 151 -3.96 2.31 -9.03
CA ALA A 151 -3.19 1.83 -10.17
C ALA A 151 -2.69 2.98 -11.06
N ILE A 152 -3.53 3.97 -11.36
CA ILE A 152 -3.16 5.17 -12.16
C ILE A 152 -2.04 5.93 -11.45
N LEU A 153 -2.20 6.27 -10.16
CA LEU A 153 -1.18 6.96 -9.39
C LEU A 153 0.15 6.22 -9.43
N ARG A 154 0.11 4.93 -9.12
CA ARG A 154 1.29 4.07 -9.06
C ARG A 154 2.03 4.00 -10.40
N THR A 155 1.33 3.86 -11.52
CA THR A 155 1.95 3.84 -12.86
C THR A 155 2.43 5.23 -13.30
N SER A 156 1.73 6.30 -12.95
CA SER A 156 2.08 7.68 -13.33
C SER A 156 3.41 8.15 -12.74
N PHE A 157 3.86 7.53 -11.65
CA PHE A 157 5.11 7.86 -10.96
C PHE A 157 6.27 6.92 -11.31
N GLN A 158 6.06 5.93 -12.20
CA GLN A 158 7.10 4.99 -12.57
C GLN A 158 8.28 5.70 -13.26
N GLY A 159 9.50 5.43 -12.79
CA GLY A 159 10.72 6.01 -13.35
C GLY A 159 11.04 7.43 -12.90
N LEU A 160 10.15 8.08 -12.14
CA LEU A 160 10.39 9.40 -11.57
C LEU A 160 11.18 9.31 -10.27
N THR A 161 12.01 10.32 -10.01
CA THR A 161 12.69 10.53 -8.74
C THR A 161 11.71 10.91 -7.62
N ASP A 162 12.09 10.72 -6.37
CA ASP A 162 11.24 11.07 -5.21
C ASP A 162 10.79 12.54 -5.22
N ILE A 163 11.64 13.45 -5.70
CA ILE A 163 11.33 14.88 -5.82
C ILE A 163 10.26 15.11 -6.90
N GLU A 164 10.41 14.51 -8.08
CA GLU A 164 9.42 14.62 -9.17
C GLU A 164 8.07 14.00 -8.77
N GLN A 165 8.10 12.85 -8.08
CA GLN A 165 6.90 12.23 -7.55
C GLN A 165 6.16 13.17 -6.60
N GLN A 166 6.86 13.78 -5.64
CA GLN A 166 6.25 14.74 -4.70
C GLN A 166 5.66 15.97 -5.41
N GLN A 167 6.34 16.49 -6.44
CA GLN A 167 5.87 17.65 -7.20
C GLN A 167 4.59 17.34 -8.01
N LEU A 168 4.48 16.13 -8.57
CA LEU A 168 3.34 15.74 -9.40
C LEU A 168 2.19 15.10 -8.61
N ALA A 169 2.47 14.58 -7.41
CA ALA A 169 1.50 13.86 -6.58
C ALA A 169 0.21 14.65 -6.34
N GLN A 170 0.36 15.91 -5.92
CA GLN A 170 -0.78 16.77 -5.63
C GLN A 170 -1.64 16.99 -6.87
N ARG A 171 -1.00 17.24 -8.02
CA ARG A 171 -1.70 17.49 -9.29
C ARG A 171 -2.38 16.23 -9.82
N ALA A 172 -1.73 15.07 -9.73
CA ALA A 172 -2.31 13.80 -10.16
C ALA A 172 -3.57 13.46 -9.36
N ILE A 173 -3.52 13.66 -8.04
CA ILE A 173 -4.68 13.46 -7.16
C ILE A 173 -5.79 14.46 -7.49
N GLU A 174 -5.47 15.74 -7.65
CA GLU A 174 -6.46 16.75 -8.03
C GLU A 174 -7.22 16.36 -9.31
N LEU A 175 -6.49 15.92 -10.34
CA LEU A 175 -7.08 15.46 -11.61
C LEU A 175 -8.00 14.24 -11.40
N LEU A 176 -7.61 13.29 -10.55
CA LEU A 176 -8.42 12.10 -10.24
C LEU A 176 -9.67 12.46 -9.42
N LEU A 177 -9.53 13.33 -8.43
CA LEU A 177 -10.63 13.77 -7.56
C LEU A 177 -11.72 14.50 -8.35
N ASN A 178 -11.34 15.30 -9.35
CA ASN A 178 -12.30 15.97 -10.24
C ASN A 178 -13.19 14.97 -11.02
N GLY A 179 -12.75 13.72 -11.20
CA GLY A 179 -13.53 12.68 -11.87
C GLY A 179 -14.53 11.93 -10.98
N ILE A 180 -14.42 12.08 -9.65
CA ILE A 180 -15.22 11.31 -8.68
C ILE A 180 -16.09 12.15 -7.74
N ARG A 181 -15.84 13.47 -7.67
CA ARG A 181 -16.71 14.40 -6.95
C ARG A 181 -18.05 14.54 -7.67
N ALA A 182 -19.12 14.81 -6.90
CA ALA A 182 -20.47 15.07 -7.42
C ALA A 182 -20.62 16.47 -8.03
#